data_AF-A0A9W6WR28-F1
#
_entry.id   AF-A0A9W6WR28-F1
#
_cell.length_a   1.000
_cell.length_b   1.000
_cell.length_c   1.000
_cell.angle_alpha   90.00
_cell.angle_beta   90.00
_cell.angle_gamma   90.00
#
_symmetry.space_group_name_H-M   'P 1'
#
loop_
_entity.id
_entity.type
_entity.pdbx_description
1 polymer ?
#
loop_
_entity_poly.entity_id
_entity_poly.type
_entity_poly.pdbx_seq_one_letter_code
_entity_poly.pdbx_strand_id
1 'polypeptide(L)'
;MMRSMKLKRSKQAVAEIFDVYPVLADLRIHPVDANGRQQTKYYVGREAMTYSIRLNKVVLVPSINWSETYDYIGVINTNDVRFLTYINEKRERNEMGKEDRNIPQQIWQYIESKKKKSQCFKRRSC
;
A
#
# COMPACT_ATOMS: atom_id res chain seq x y z
N MET A 1 -9.25 -18.29 15.07
CA MET A 1 -8.06 -17.40 15.12
C MET A 1 -7.53 -17.03 13.71
N MET A 2 -8.32 -16.34 12.85
CA MET A 2 -7.95 -16.09 11.43
C MET A 2 -7.72 -14.61 11.03
N ARG A 3 -8.06 -13.64 11.88
CA ARG A 3 -7.88 -12.20 11.57
C ARG A 3 -6.41 -11.74 11.64
N SER A 4 -5.60 -12.35 12.51
CA SER A 4 -4.24 -11.90 12.82
C SER A 4 -3.22 -12.14 11.67
N MET A 5 -3.42 -13.19 10.85
CA MET A 5 -2.51 -13.48 9.72
C MET A 5 -2.72 -12.56 8.50
N LYS A 6 -3.92 -12.02 8.30
CA LYS A 6 -4.21 -11.11 7.18
C LYS A 6 -3.61 -9.72 7.41
N LEU A 7 -3.72 -9.19 8.62
CA LEU A 7 -3.19 -7.87 9.02
C LEU A 7 -1.66 -7.80 8.89
N LYS A 8 -0.93 -8.84 9.32
CA LYS A 8 0.54 -8.90 9.20
C LYS A 8 0.99 -8.87 7.73
N ARG A 9 0.27 -9.55 6.83
CA ARG A 9 0.57 -9.58 5.40
C ARG A 9 0.25 -8.26 4.69
N SER A 10 -0.86 -7.60 5.03
CA SER A 10 -1.21 -6.31 4.42
C SER A 10 -0.23 -5.19 4.81
N LYS A 11 0.20 -5.14 6.08
CA LYS A 11 1.21 -4.17 6.50
C LYS A 11 2.55 -4.43 5.82
N GLN A 12 2.95 -5.70 5.69
CA GLN A 12 4.16 -6.09 4.98
C GLN A 12 4.11 -5.74 3.48
N ALA A 13 2.97 -5.96 2.81
CA ALA A 13 2.79 -5.56 1.42
C ALA A 13 2.89 -4.04 1.22
N VAL A 14 2.40 -3.25 2.17
CA VAL A 14 2.59 -1.79 2.16
C VAL A 14 4.07 -1.44 2.33
N ALA A 15 4.79 -2.11 3.23
CA ALA A 15 6.23 -1.89 3.40
C ALA A 15 7.01 -2.19 2.10
N GLU A 16 6.75 -3.35 1.48
CA GLU A 16 7.37 -3.75 0.21
C GLU A 16 7.11 -2.74 -0.91
N ILE A 17 5.89 -2.20 -1.01
CA ILE A 17 5.57 -1.15 -1.99
C ILE A 17 6.37 0.14 -1.75
N PHE A 18 6.58 0.53 -0.50
CA PHE A 18 7.38 1.72 -0.18
C PHE A 18 8.88 1.51 -0.44
N ASP A 19 9.35 0.27 -0.37
CA ASP A 19 10.74 -0.06 -0.72
C ASP A 19 10.96 -0.02 -2.24
N VAL A 20 10.01 -0.53 -3.02
CA VAL A 20 10.03 -0.44 -4.50
C VAL A 20 9.82 1.00 -4.98
N TYR A 21 8.93 1.75 -4.32
CA TYR A 21 8.60 3.13 -4.68
C TYR A 21 8.84 4.11 -3.52
N PRO A 22 10.11 4.49 -3.27
CA PRO A 22 10.46 5.42 -2.20
C PRO A 22 9.74 6.78 -2.28
N VAL A 23 9.38 7.22 -3.49
CA VAL A 23 8.64 8.47 -3.74
C VAL A 23 7.30 8.52 -3.01
N LEU A 24 6.70 7.38 -2.69
CA LEU A 24 5.44 7.33 -1.94
C LEU A 24 5.59 7.92 -0.54
N ALA A 25 6.80 7.89 0.04
CA ALA A 25 7.09 8.56 1.30
C ALA A 25 6.95 10.08 1.21
N ASP A 26 7.31 10.67 0.06
CA ASP A 26 7.21 12.12 -0.18
C ASP A 26 5.77 12.59 -0.39
N LEU A 27 4.89 11.69 -0.86
CA LEU A 27 3.46 11.97 -1.05
C LEU A 27 2.68 12.05 0.27
N ARG A 28 3.29 11.71 1.41
CA ARG A 28 2.67 11.73 2.75
C ARG A 28 1.29 11.06 2.77
N ILE A 29 1.21 9.84 2.25
CA ILE A 29 -0.05 9.10 2.10
C ILE A 29 -0.74 8.91 3.44
N HIS A 30 -1.99 9.35 3.54
CA HIS A 30 -2.80 9.17 4.75
C HIS A 30 -3.29 7.72 4.86
N PRO A 31 -3.06 7.04 6.01
CA PRO A 31 -3.58 5.69 6.21
C PRO A 31 -5.10 5.71 6.36
N VAL A 32 -5.73 4.59 6.05
CA VAL A 32 -7.19 4.46 6.03
C VAL A 32 -7.64 3.55 7.18
N ASP A 33 -8.77 3.88 7.82
CA ASP A 33 -9.37 3.03 8.87
C ASP A 33 -10.29 1.94 8.30
N ALA A 34 -10.86 1.13 9.20
CA ALA A 34 -11.78 0.05 8.80
C ALA A 34 -13.09 0.54 8.16
N ASN A 35 -13.42 1.82 8.25
CA ASN A 35 -14.59 2.44 7.66
C ASN A 35 -14.27 3.15 6.33
N GLY A 36 -13.05 2.99 5.81
CA GLY A 36 -12.62 3.66 4.58
C GLY A 36 -12.27 5.14 4.78
N ARG A 37 -12.15 5.64 6.02
CA ARG A 37 -11.84 7.05 6.28
C ARG A 37 -10.34 7.28 6.33
N GLN A 38 -9.89 8.30 5.61
CA GLN A 38 -8.51 8.76 5.66
C GLN A 38 -8.21 9.39 7.02
N GLN A 39 -7.15 8.91 7.66
CA GLN A 39 -6.67 9.42 8.93
C GLN A 39 -5.70 10.57 8.68
N THR A 40 -6.23 11.74 8.33
CA THR A 40 -5.48 12.94 7.89
C THR A 40 -4.49 13.50 8.92
N LYS A 41 -4.54 13.03 10.17
CA LYS A 41 -3.56 13.39 11.22
C LYS A 41 -2.24 12.62 11.09
N TYR A 42 -2.22 11.57 10.27
CA TYR A 42 -1.10 10.66 10.12
C TYR A 42 -0.71 10.49 8.66
N TYR A 43 0.52 10.03 8.42
CA TYR A 43 0.96 9.56 7.12
C TYR A 43 1.77 8.28 7.26
N VAL A 44 1.82 7.50 6.19
CA VAL A 44 2.60 6.26 6.08
C VAL A 44 3.99 6.59 5.55
N GLY A 45 5.01 6.11 6.24
CA GLY A 45 6.41 6.14 5.79
C GLY A 45 6.92 4.76 5.42
N ARG A 46 8.24 4.64 5.22
CA ARG A 46 8.91 3.37 4.93
C ARG A 46 8.64 2.33 6.02
N GLU A 47 8.81 1.05 5.65
CA GLU A 47 8.51 -0.10 6.52
C GLU A 47 7.05 -0.13 7.03
N ALA A 48 6.14 0.58 6.36
CA ALA A 48 4.78 0.83 6.82
C ALA A 48 4.73 1.39 8.26
N MET A 49 5.67 2.26 8.62
CA MET A 49 5.60 3.04 9.85
C MET A 49 4.58 4.16 9.71
N THR A 50 3.91 4.49 10.80
CA THR A 50 2.93 5.58 10.82
C THR A 50 3.52 6.77 11.56
N TYR A 51 3.47 7.94 10.96
CA TYR A 51 3.98 9.18 11.53
C TYR A 51 2.83 10.14 11.81
N SER A 52 2.91 10.84 12.94
CA SER A 52 2.02 11.97 13.26
C SER A 52 2.49 13.21 12.50
N ILE A 53 1.59 13.86 11.76
CA ILE A 53 1.91 15.11 11.05
C ILE A 53 2.30 16.21 12.05
N ARG A 54 1.59 16.29 13.18
CA ARG A 54 1.82 17.33 14.19
C ARG A 54 3.15 17.15 14.91
N LEU A 55 3.50 15.91 15.24
CA LEU A 55 4.66 15.60 16.09
C LEU A 55 5.89 15.19 15.28
N ASN A 56 5.73 14.88 14.01
CA ASN A 56 6.74 14.31 13.13
C ASN A 56 7.46 13.10 13.74
N LYS A 57 6.72 12.26 14.47
CA LYS A 57 7.22 11.09 15.20
C LYS A 57 6.42 9.86 14.83
N VAL A 58 7.07 8.70 14.92
CA VAL A 58 6.42 7.40 14.77
C VAL A 58 5.40 7.22 15.88
N VAL A 59 4.20 6.82 15.51
CA VAL A 59 3.07 6.59 16.42
C VAL A 59 2.39 5.28 16.06
N LEU A 60 1.97 4.53 17.08
CA LEU A 60 1.11 3.38 16.88
C LEU A 60 -0.34 3.86 16.79
N VAL A 61 -0.99 3.60 15.66
CA VAL A 61 -2.40 3.97 15.44
C VAL A 61 -3.23 2.69 15.26
N PRO A 62 -3.93 2.20 16.30
CA PRO A 62 -4.66 0.94 16.25
C PRO A 62 -5.83 0.93 15.25
N SER A 63 -6.35 2.11 14.89
CA SER A 63 -7.48 2.24 13.97
C SER A 63 -7.11 2.03 12.51
N ILE A 64 -5.81 1.94 12.16
CA ILE A 64 -5.38 1.75 10.77
C ILE A 64 -5.79 0.36 10.28
N ASN A 65 -6.51 0.35 9.16
CA ASN A 65 -6.72 -0.84 8.37
C ASN A 65 -5.70 -0.86 7.22
N TRP A 66 -4.67 -1.69 7.38
CA TRP A 66 -3.61 -1.84 6.39
C TRP A 66 -4.08 -2.41 5.06
N SER A 67 -5.20 -3.15 5.02
CA SER A 67 -5.77 -3.64 3.76
C SER A 67 -6.40 -2.50 2.96
N GLU A 68 -7.16 -1.63 3.63
CA GLU A 68 -7.79 -0.45 2.99
C GLU A 68 -6.73 0.58 2.60
N THR A 69 -5.73 0.77 3.45
CA THR A 69 -4.58 1.64 3.16
C THR A 69 -3.83 1.17 1.93
N TYR A 70 -3.63 -0.15 1.80
CA TYR A 70 -3.03 -0.75 0.62
C TYR A 70 -3.86 -0.47 -0.64
N ASP A 71 -5.16 -0.77 -0.63
CA ASP A 71 -6.04 -0.50 -1.77
C ASP A 71 -6.04 1.00 -2.15
N TYR A 72 -6.00 1.90 -1.16
CA TYR A 72 -5.91 3.36 -1.37
C TYR A 72 -4.58 3.78 -2.05
N ILE A 73 -3.45 3.19 -1.66
CA ILE A 73 -2.16 3.42 -2.35
C ILE A 73 -2.25 2.99 -3.82
N GLY A 74 -2.99 1.91 -4.12
CA GLY A 74 -3.26 1.49 -5.50
C GLY A 74 -3.97 2.57 -6.32
N VAL A 75 -4.93 3.28 -5.72
CA VAL A 75 -5.65 4.39 -6.38
C VAL A 75 -4.75 5.60 -6.61
N ILE A 76 -3.89 5.95 -5.64
CA ILE A 76 -2.89 7.02 -5.78
C ILE A 76 -1.96 6.73 -6.95
N ASN A 77 -1.46 5.50 -7.05
CA ASN A 77 -0.57 5.06 -8.13
C ASN A 77 -1.18 5.30 -9.53
N THR A 78 -2.50 5.12 -9.67
CA THR A 78 -3.18 5.33 -10.96
C THR A 78 -3.47 6.78 -11.32
N ASN A 79 -3.53 7.70 -10.34
CA ASN A 79 -4.09 9.04 -10.56
C ASN A 79 -3.19 10.20 -10.10
N ASP A 80 -2.18 9.97 -9.26
CA ASP A 80 -1.34 11.06 -8.75
C ASP A 80 -0.26 11.43 -9.78
N VAL A 81 -0.34 12.68 -10.26
CA VAL A 81 0.55 13.22 -11.29
C VAL A 81 2.03 13.16 -10.86
N ARG A 82 2.35 13.41 -9.58
CA ARG A 82 3.74 13.39 -9.10
C ARG A 82 4.28 11.96 -9.09
N PHE A 83 3.45 11.01 -8.70
CA PHE A 83 3.80 9.60 -8.78
C PHE A 83 4.05 9.16 -10.24
N LEU A 84 3.14 9.53 -11.15
CA LEU A 84 3.27 9.19 -12.57
C LEU A 84 4.50 9.83 -13.22
N THR A 85 4.82 11.08 -12.90
CA THR A 85 6.04 11.75 -13.35
C THR A 85 7.29 11.02 -12.86
N TYR A 86 7.35 10.67 -11.57
CA TYR A 86 8.49 9.91 -11.02
C TYR A 86 8.72 8.58 -11.73
N ILE A 87 7.65 7.82 -12.00
CA ILE A 87 7.74 6.55 -12.74
C ILE A 87 8.25 6.77 -14.16
N ASN A 88 7.77 7.81 -14.84
CA ASN A 88 8.23 8.14 -16.20
C ASN A 88 9.71 8.52 -16.22
N GLU A 89 10.18 9.37 -15.30
CA GLU A 89 11.60 9.74 -15.21
C GLU A 89 12.50 8.52 -14.92
N LYS A 90 12.09 7.65 -14.00
CA LYS A 90 12.78 6.39 -13.69
C LYS A 90 12.86 5.47 -14.91
N ARG A 91 11.82 5.44 -15.74
CA ARG A 91 11.76 4.68 -16.98
C ARG A 91 12.71 5.25 -18.04
N GLU A 92 12.76 6.57 -18.19
CA GLU A 92 13.66 7.26 -19.13
C GLU A 92 15.14 7.06 -18.78
N ARG A 93 15.47 7.06 -17.47
CA ARG A 93 16.84 6.80 -16.99
C ARG A 93 17.28 5.32 -17.06
N ASN A 94 16.43 4.40 -17.54
CA ASN A 94 16.66 2.94 -17.51
C ASN A 94 17.03 2.37 -16.12
N GLU A 95 16.70 3.09 -15.05
CA GLU A 95 16.94 2.69 -13.66
C GLU A 95 15.87 1.74 -13.13
N MET A 96 14.82 1.50 -13.90
CA MET A 96 13.86 0.43 -13.66
C MET A 96 14.40 -0.84 -14.31
N GLY A 97 14.84 -1.81 -13.50
CA GLY A 97 15.28 -3.11 -13.99
C GLY A 97 14.19 -3.77 -14.84
N LYS A 98 14.53 -4.73 -15.71
CA LYS A 98 13.53 -5.48 -16.49
C LYS A 98 12.47 -6.16 -15.61
N GLU A 99 12.78 -6.43 -14.34
CA GLU A 99 11.83 -6.89 -13.33
C GLU A 99 10.87 -5.78 -12.87
N ASP A 100 11.34 -4.55 -12.60
CA ASP A 100 10.52 -3.43 -12.09
C ASP A 100 9.40 -2.96 -13.01
N ARG A 101 9.49 -3.25 -14.31
CA ARG A 101 8.50 -2.82 -15.32
C ARG A 101 7.13 -3.46 -15.11
N ASN A 102 7.09 -4.64 -14.48
CA ASN A 102 5.87 -5.39 -14.21
C ASN A 102 5.58 -5.58 -12.73
N ILE A 103 6.50 -5.22 -11.82
CA ILE A 103 6.30 -5.37 -10.37
C ILE A 103 5.02 -4.71 -9.84
N PRO A 104 4.62 -3.48 -10.22
CA PRO A 104 3.40 -2.90 -9.69
C PRO A 104 2.19 -3.71 -10.18
N GLN A 105 2.13 -4.07 -11.46
CA GLN A 105 1.05 -4.91 -12.00
C GLN A 105 1.08 -6.35 -11.48
N GLN A 106 2.23 -6.96 -11.24
CA GLN A 106 2.36 -8.34 -10.74
C GLN A 106 2.09 -8.44 -9.24
N ILE A 107 2.54 -7.48 -8.42
CA ILE A 107 2.15 -7.38 -7.01
C ILE A 107 0.64 -7.17 -6.91
N TRP A 108 0.07 -6.30 -7.76
CA TRP A 108 -1.39 -6.09 -7.82
C TRP A 108 -2.15 -7.32 -8.29
N GLN A 109 -1.73 -7.98 -9.38
CA GLN A 109 -2.35 -9.21 -9.88
C GLN A 109 -2.23 -10.37 -8.89
N TYR A 110 -1.09 -10.50 -8.20
CA TYR A 110 -0.89 -11.48 -7.15
C TYR A 110 -1.89 -11.25 -6.01
N ILE A 111 -2.17 -10.01 -5.64
CA ILE A 111 -3.07 -9.67 -4.54
C ILE A 111 -4.55 -9.75 -4.95
N GLU A 112 -4.91 -9.34 -6.18
CA GLU A 112 -6.25 -9.57 -6.74
C GLU A 112 -6.59 -11.06 -6.87
N SER A 113 -5.63 -11.89 -7.30
CA SER A 113 -5.83 -13.34 -7.37
C SER A 113 -6.10 -13.98 -5.99
N LYS A 114 -5.55 -13.39 -4.92
CA LYS A 114 -5.76 -13.83 -3.52
C LYS A 114 -7.10 -13.32 -2.95
N LYS A 115 -7.57 -12.12 -3.35
CA LYS A 115 -8.93 -11.63 -3.04
C LYS A 115 -9.99 -12.57 -3.65
N LYS A 116 -9.85 -12.97 -4.92
CA LYS A 116 -10.74 -13.94 -5.59
C LYS A 116 -10.74 -15.31 -4.92
N LYS A 117 -9.57 -15.86 -4.53
CA LYS A 117 -9.51 -17.14 -3.79
C LYS A 117 -10.14 -17.06 -2.40
N SER A 118 -10.04 -15.92 -1.72
CA SER A 118 -10.65 -15.70 -0.40
C SER A 118 -12.19 -15.52 -0.46
N GLN A 119 -12.73 -15.05 -1.59
CA GLN A 119 -14.17 -15.02 -1.86
C GLN A 119 -14.72 -16.39 -2.28
N CYS A 120 -13.97 -17.17 -3.07
CA CYS A 120 -14.38 -18.53 -3.44
C CYS A 120 -14.48 -19.48 -2.22
N PHE A 121 -13.64 -19.30 -1.19
CA PHE A 121 -13.69 -20.14 0.01
C PHE A 121 -14.92 -19.85 0.90
N LYS A 122 -15.55 -18.68 0.77
CA LYS A 122 -16.80 -18.35 1.49
C LYS A 122 -18.07 -18.87 0.80
N ARG A 123 -17.97 -19.42 -0.41
CA ARG A 123 -19.10 -19.99 -1.16
C ARG A 123 -19.08 -21.53 -1.24
N ARG A 124 -18.17 -22.20 -0.53
CA ARG A 124 -18.09 -23.67 -0.43
C ARG A 124 -18.29 -24.22 0.98
N SER A 125 -19.05 -23.50 1.81
CA SER A 125 -19.62 -24.06 3.03
C SER A 125 -21.13 -23.88 2.94
N CYS A 126 -21.73 -24.64 2.04
CA CYS A 126 -23.07 -25.18 2.19
C CYS A 126 -22.90 -26.66 2.52
#